data_AF-A0A1A8PC52-F1
#
_entry.id   AF-A0A1A8PC52-F1
#
_cell.length_a   1.000
_cell.length_b   1.000
_cell.length_c   1.000
_cell.angle_alpha   90.00
_cell.angle_beta   90.00
_cell.angle_gamma   90.00
#
_symmetry.space_group_name_H-M   'P 1'
#
loop_
_entity.id
_entity.type
_entity.pdbx_description
1 polymer ?
#
loop_
_entity_poly.entity_id
_entity_poly.type
_entity_poly.pdbx_seq_one_letter_code
_entity_poly.pdbx_strand_id
1 'polypeptide(L)'
;MRSLRKTVLLAILVSVVLVFALLHSWPTRAYSTVDVWQRLGPPGERLLEEKLPEPDHQLSSIPFHVRDGVASLLARNGCVCEGESGGVNLPFAQLLFPRVSAHPLHTAFDASELEEMKKRRAKEYKSFQSRSKTPADALIIAEANSPLQYPTQGLEVRPMKTILIPGLALHDVPRDHYSLNITATLGVLNVAAEVEEVKINGDGEMHMTLSSTLLPNLNRQLQFVTYTNTLFHPSTADTVQFESEGHQAVFSIKIRHGVTPKLYNTGSKEEYNVSALVTIATKTFLRYEKLQNLIDSIRRYYPTITIVIADDSENPKAISGPYIEHYIMPFGKGWFAGRNLAVSQVTTKYVLWVDDDFIFTANTRLEKLVDVLEKTTLDLVGGAVREATGYTATYRQTISIELGEEDGDCLHMRRGFHHIIEGFPNCVVTDGVINFFLARTDKVQQVGFDPRLTRVAHLEFFIDGLGSLHVGSCDDVIINHATKIKLPWTSQSDSDKTYAKFRYPPASSDATRTKNGLLFFKNRFQCLTHN
;
A
#
# COMPACT_ATOMS: atom_id res chain seq x y z
N MET A 1 15.10 -16.34 -68.24
CA MET A 1 15.78 -15.94 -66.98
C MET A 1 15.61 -14.47 -66.56
N ARG A 2 15.44 -13.49 -67.47
CA ARG A 2 15.26 -12.06 -67.07
C ARG A 2 13.88 -11.71 -66.47
N SER A 3 12.81 -12.39 -66.88
CA SER A 3 11.45 -12.10 -66.39
C SER A 3 11.25 -12.49 -64.93
N LEU A 4 11.73 -13.68 -64.52
CA LEU A 4 11.62 -14.21 -63.16
C LEU A 4 12.30 -13.32 -62.10
N ARG A 5 13.41 -12.67 -62.45
CA ARG A 5 14.11 -11.72 -61.55
C ARG A 5 13.30 -10.46 -61.28
N LYS A 6 12.50 -9.98 -62.24
CA LYS A 6 11.67 -8.79 -62.06
C LYS A 6 10.47 -9.06 -61.15
N THR A 7 9.85 -10.22 -61.28
CA THR A 7 8.73 -10.64 -60.42
C THR A 7 9.15 -10.83 -58.97
N VAL A 8 10.32 -11.41 -58.71
CA VAL A 8 10.87 -11.55 -57.35
C VAL A 8 11.19 -10.20 -56.73
N LEU A 9 11.80 -9.28 -57.49
CA LEU A 9 12.09 -7.92 -57.02
C LEU A 9 10.81 -7.14 -56.70
N LEU A 10 9.77 -7.28 -57.55
CA LEU A 10 8.48 -6.65 -57.31
C LEU A 10 7.81 -7.23 -56.06
N ALA A 11 7.85 -8.54 -55.86
CA ALA A 11 7.30 -9.19 -54.67
C ALA A 11 8.00 -8.70 -53.38
N ILE A 12 9.33 -8.58 -53.39
CA ILE A 12 10.08 -8.02 -52.25
C ILE A 12 9.69 -6.57 -51.99
N LEU A 13 9.57 -5.74 -53.02
CA LEU A 13 9.16 -4.34 -52.89
C LEU A 13 7.75 -4.21 -52.30
N VAL A 14 6.80 -5.02 -52.80
CA VAL A 14 5.43 -5.06 -52.29
C VAL A 14 5.41 -5.55 -50.84
N SER A 15 6.20 -6.58 -50.49
CA SER A 15 6.32 -7.05 -49.10
C SER A 15 6.92 -5.99 -48.17
N VAL A 16 7.95 -5.27 -48.59
CA VAL A 16 8.55 -4.18 -47.79
C VAL A 16 7.54 -3.05 -47.58
N VAL A 17 6.80 -2.67 -48.62
CA VAL A 17 5.75 -1.64 -48.52
C VAL A 17 4.60 -2.12 -47.64
N LEU A 18 4.17 -3.39 -47.73
CA LEU A 18 3.16 -3.98 -46.85
C LEU A 18 3.62 -4.00 -45.39
N VAL A 19 4.88 -4.35 -45.12
CA VAL A 19 5.46 -4.32 -43.76
C VAL A 19 5.55 -2.90 -43.24
N PHE A 20 5.97 -1.93 -44.06
CA PHE A 20 5.97 -0.51 -43.68
C PHE A 20 4.56 0.03 -43.44
N ALA A 21 3.60 -0.35 -44.28
CA ALA A 21 2.19 0.01 -44.11
C ALA A 21 1.60 -0.64 -42.86
N LEU A 22 1.95 -1.89 -42.54
CA LEU A 22 1.55 -2.57 -41.29
C LEU A 22 2.21 -1.94 -40.06
N LEU A 23 3.48 -1.53 -40.15
CA LEU A 23 4.17 -0.82 -39.07
C LEU A 23 3.62 0.60 -38.84
N HIS A 24 3.21 1.30 -39.90
CA HIS A 24 2.60 2.62 -39.80
C HIS A 24 1.10 2.60 -39.46
N SER A 25 0.39 1.54 -39.81
CA SER A 25 -1.03 1.36 -39.47
C SER A 25 -1.24 0.59 -38.17
N TRP A 26 -0.18 0.01 -37.58
CA TRP A 26 -0.23 -0.48 -36.21
C TRP A 26 -0.54 0.71 -35.31
N PRO A 27 -1.67 0.72 -34.58
CA PRO A 27 -1.93 1.79 -33.63
C PRO A 27 -0.78 1.81 -32.62
N THR A 28 0.07 2.83 -32.70
CA THR A 28 0.95 3.18 -31.58
C THR A 28 0.00 3.49 -30.44
N ARG A 29 -0.18 2.55 -29.52
CA ARG A 29 -1.00 2.74 -28.33
C ARG A 29 -0.45 4.01 -27.66
N ALA A 30 -1.18 5.11 -27.76
CA ALA A 30 -0.75 6.35 -27.15
C ALA A 30 -0.86 6.12 -25.64
N TYR A 31 0.29 5.89 -25.00
CA TYR A 31 0.32 5.73 -23.55
C TYR A 31 0.11 7.09 -22.92
N SER A 32 -0.89 7.19 -22.06
CA SER A 32 -1.08 8.39 -21.25
C SER A 32 0.10 8.57 -20.30
N THR A 33 0.39 9.83 -19.97
CA THR A 33 1.27 10.18 -18.84
C THR A 33 0.35 10.59 -17.69
N VAL A 34 0.60 10.04 -16.50
CA VAL A 34 -0.28 10.22 -15.34
C VAL A 34 0.56 10.63 -14.13
N ASP A 35 0.11 11.66 -13.39
CA ASP A 35 0.63 11.96 -12.06
C ASP A 35 0.21 10.85 -11.09
N VAL A 36 1.17 10.00 -10.74
CA VAL A 36 0.98 8.92 -9.77
C VAL A 36 1.04 9.45 -8.33
N TRP A 37 1.45 10.71 -8.14
CA TRP A 37 1.24 11.41 -6.90
C TRP A 37 -0.22 11.80 -6.85
N GLN A 38 -1.00 11.14 -5.97
CA GLN A 38 -2.32 11.64 -5.61
C GLN A 38 -2.14 12.94 -4.83
N ARG A 39 -1.87 14.06 -5.51
CA ARG A 39 -1.97 15.39 -4.92
C ARG A 39 -3.46 15.56 -4.58
N LEU A 40 -3.85 15.17 -3.37
CA LEU A 40 -4.83 15.96 -2.65
C LEU A 40 -4.40 17.41 -2.86
N GLY A 41 -5.30 18.25 -3.38
CA GLY A 41 -5.02 19.64 -3.73
C GLY A 41 -4.29 20.40 -2.62
N PRO A 42 -3.84 21.65 -2.89
CA PRO A 42 -2.83 22.34 -2.09
C PRO A 42 -3.07 22.18 -0.57
N PRO A 43 -1.99 22.02 0.22
CA PRO A 43 -2.05 21.70 1.64
C PRO A 43 -2.59 22.91 2.41
N GLY A 44 -3.92 23.08 2.40
CA GLY A 44 -4.61 23.62 3.54
C GLY A 44 -4.49 22.58 4.65
N GLU A 45 -3.85 22.95 5.74
CA GLU A 45 -3.89 22.24 7.01
C GLU A 45 -5.33 22.06 7.45
N ARG A 46 -6.02 21.02 6.95
CA ARG A 46 -7.41 20.78 7.34
C ARG A 46 -7.44 19.60 8.29
N LEU A 47 -7.24 19.94 9.56
CA LEU A 47 -8.00 19.31 10.65
C LEU A 47 -9.44 19.09 10.16
N LEU A 48 -10.06 17.99 10.55
CA LEU A 48 -11.46 17.68 10.26
C LEU A 48 -12.42 18.85 10.58
N GLU A 49 -11.99 19.84 11.37
CA GLU A 49 -12.68 21.08 11.67
C GLU A 49 -12.80 22.06 10.49
N GLU A 50 -11.90 22.07 9.49
CA GLU A 50 -11.87 23.11 8.44
C GLU A 50 -12.63 22.74 7.14
N LYS A 51 -13.43 21.67 7.20
CA LYS A 51 -14.44 21.29 6.19
C LYS A 51 -15.81 20.98 6.82
N LEU A 52 -16.06 21.46 8.02
CA LEU A 52 -17.44 21.79 8.39
C LEU A 52 -17.86 22.96 7.47
N PRO A 53 -19.06 22.95 6.88
CA PRO A 53 -19.60 24.17 6.25
C PRO A 53 -19.36 25.33 7.22
N GLU A 54 -18.92 26.50 6.72
CA GLU A 54 -18.90 27.70 7.56
C GLU A 54 -20.23 27.76 8.31
N PRO A 55 -20.23 27.92 9.65
CA PRO A 55 -21.47 27.90 10.42
C PRO A 55 -22.37 28.95 9.78
N ASP A 56 -23.51 28.50 9.24
CA ASP A 56 -24.52 29.42 8.70
C ASP A 56 -24.72 30.50 9.75
N HIS A 57 -24.38 31.74 9.40
CA HIS A 57 -24.37 32.84 10.36
C HIS A 57 -25.74 32.99 11.03
N GLN A 58 -26.82 32.54 10.37
CA GLN A 58 -28.17 32.48 10.92
C GLN A 58 -28.36 31.45 12.03
N LEU A 59 -27.64 30.33 11.98
CA LEU A 59 -27.66 29.29 13.02
C LEU A 59 -26.75 29.65 14.21
N SER A 60 -25.71 30.45 13.97
CA SER A 60 -24.74 30.81 15.00
C SER A 60 -25.33 31.62 16.17
N SER A 61 -26.42 32.34 15.94
CA SER A 61 -27.14 33.13 16.95
C SER A 61 -28.12 32.32 17.81
N ILE A 62 -28.40 31.05 17.46
CA ILE A 62 -29.35 30.21 18.20
C ILE A 62 -28.63 29.63 19.44
N PRO A 63 -29.14 29.88 20.67
CA PRO A 63 -28.52 29.41 21.90
C PRO A 63 -28.62 27.89 22.04
N PHE A 64 -27.67 27.29 22.73
CA PHE A 64 -27.62 25.87 23.03
C PHE A 64 -26.96 25.61 24.38
N HIS A 65 -27.28 24.48 24.99
CA HIS A 65 -26.70 24.02 26.25
C HIS A 65 -25.83 22.78 26.01
N VAL A 66 -24.54 22.89 26.28
CA VAL A 66 -23.60 21.78 26.12
C VAL A 66 -23.90 20.68 27.12
N ARG A 67 -23.88 19.43 26.66
CA ARG A 67 -23.96 18.25 27.52
C ARG A 67 -22.57 17.71 27.76
N ASP A 68 -21.95 18.12 28.86
CA ASP A 68 -20.57 17.76 29.21
C ASP A 68 -20.32 16.24 29.18
N GLY A 69 -21.31 15.43 29.57
CA GLY A 69 -21.21 13.97 29.55
C GLY A 69 -21.00 13.37 28.15
N VAL A 70 -21.57 13.97 27.11
CA VAL A 70 -21.40 13.52 25.71
C VAL A 70 -20.27 14.28 25.02
N ALA A 71 -20.20 15.60 25.23
CA ALA A 71 -19.16 16.45 24.64
C ALA A 71 -17.75 16.02 25.08
N SER A 72 -17.59 15.52 26.30
CA SER A 72 -16.30 15.00 26.79
C SER A 72 -15.83 13.70 26.10
N LEU A 73 -16.72 12.97 25.41
CA LEU A 73 -16.40 11.77 24.64
C LEU A 73 -15.83 12.08 23.26
N LEU A 74 -16.06 13.29 22.75
CA LEU A 74 -15.53 13.74 21.47
C LEU A 74 -14.01 13.91 21.52
N ALA A 75 -13.36 13.70 20.37
CA ALA A 75 -11.92 13.87 20.26
C ALA A 75 -11.53 15.32 20.55
N ARG A 76 -10.55 15.51 21.44
CA ARG A 76 -9.93 16.82 21.71
C ARG A 76 -8.75 17.04 20.76
N ASN A 77 -8.38 18.31 20.52
CA ASN A 77 -7.25 18.72 19.66
C ASN A 77 -5.85 18.35 20.19
N GLY A 78 -5.77 17.35 21.07
CA GLY A 78 -4.55 16.80 21.62
C GLY A 78 -4.83 15.51 22.39
N CYS A 79 -3.78 14.75 22.67
CA CYS A 79 -3.86 13.60 23.55
C CYS A 79 -2.76 13.69 24.60
N VAL A 80 -3.10 13.32 25.83
CA VAL A 80 -2.17 13.22 26.95
C VAL A 80 -2.44 11.87 27.61
N CYS A 81 -1.38 11.12 27.88
CA CYS A 81 -1.49 9.92 28.71
C CYS A 81 -1.42 10.36 30.17
N GLU A 82 -2.49 10.13 30.92
CA GLU A 82 -2.55 10.39 32.36
C GLU A 82 -2.36 9.08 33.11
N GLY A 83 -1.41 9.07 34.05
CA GLY A 83 -1.18 7.94 34.95
C GLY A 83 -1.84 8.17 36.30
N GLU A 84 -2.21 7.11 37.00
CA GLU A 84 -2.73 7.22 38.36
C GLU A 84 -1.66 7.76 39.30
N SER A 85 -1.98 8.83 40.04
CA SER A 85 -1.07 9.41 41.03
C SER A 85 -1.26 8.74 42.40
N GLY A 86 -0.17 8.18 42.94
CA GLY A 86 0.04 7.90 44.37
C GLY A 86 -1.05 7.12 45.11
N GLY A 87 -1.10 5.80 44.93
CA GLY A 87 -1.81 4.90 45.87
C GLY A 87 -0.88 4.34 46.95
N VAL A 88 -1.42 4.08 48.15
CA VAL A 88 -0.72 3.38 49.25
C VAL A 88 -0.09 2.08 48.73
N ASN A 89 1.21 1.89 48.92
CA ASN A 89 1.92 0.66 48.55
C ASN A 89 1.54 -0.46 49.53
N LEU A 90 0.40 -1.11 49.29
CA LEU A 90 0.04 -2.35 49.96
C LEU A 90 0.58 -3.55 49.15
N PRO A 91 1.11 -4.60 49.82
CA PRO A 91 1.47 -5.83 49.13
C PRO A 91 0.25 -6.40 48.40
N PHE A 92 0.44 -6.91 47.17
CA PHE A 92 -0.60 -7.43 46.27
C PHE A 92 -1.61 -6.40 45.71
N ALA A 93 -1.49 -5.10 46.02
CA ALA A 93 -2.40 -4.08 45.47
C ALA A 93 -2.38 -4.04 43.93
N GLN A 94 -1.24 -4.26 43.29
CA GLN A 94 -1.15 -4.34 41.81
C GLN A 94 -1.88 -5.53 41.21
N LEU A 95 -2.09 -6.61 41.98
CA LEU A 95 -2.76 -7.82 41.53
C LEU A 95 -4.29 -7.67 41.56
N LEU A 96 -4.79 -6.87 42.51
CA LEU A 96 -6.22 -6.57 42.67
C LEU A 96 -6.64 -5.27 41.98
N PHE A 97 -5.70 -4.32 41.84
CA PHE A 97 -5.91 -2.99 41.26
C PHE A 97 -4.72 -2.64 40.35
N PRO A 98 -4.74 -3.06 39.08
CA PRO A 98 -3.69 -2.74 38.12
C PRO A 98 -3.62 -1.22 37.94
N ARG A 99 -2.50 -0.61 38.36
CA ARG A 99 -2.32 0.84 38.22
C ARG A 99 -2.00 1.20 36.77
N VAL A 100 -2.58 2.30 36.31
CA VAL A 100 -2.27 2.86 34.99
C VAL A 100 -1.01 3.72 35.05
N SER A 101 0.04 3.29 34.36
CA SER A 101 1.27 4.07 34.20
C SER A 101 1.26 4.87 32.89
N ALA A 102 1.59 6.16 32.95
CA ALA A 102 1.81 7.00 31.77
C ALA A 102 3.29 7.35 31.63
N HIS A 103 3.84 7.19 30.42
CA HIS A 103 5.25 7.44 30.13
C HIS A 103 5.39 8.36 28.92
N PRO A 104 5.96 9.57 29.07
CA PRO A 104 6.15 10.47 27.95
C PRO A 104 7.26 9.96 27.02
N LEU A 105 6.89 9.44 25.84
CA LEU A 105 7.86 8.80 24.93
C LEU A 105 8.96 9.73 24.38
N HIS A 106 8.81 11.04 24.49
CA HIS A 106 9.84 11.99 24.04
C HIS A 106 11.07 12.01 24.95
N THR A 107 10.97 11.50 26.19
CA THR A 107 12.11 11.42 27.13
C THR A 107 13.13 10.34 26.75
N ALA A 108 12.89 9.60 25.67
CA ALA A 108 13.88 8.71 25.08
C ALA A 108 15.02 9.46 24.36
N PHE A 109 14.90 10.78 24.18
CA PHE A 109 15.88 11.62 23.48
C PHE A 109 16.37 12.74 24.39
N ASP A 110 17.66 13.09 24.26
CA ASP A 110 18.23 14.27 24.89
C ASP A 110 17.64 15.56 24.28
N ALA A 111 17.64 16.64 25.07
CA ALA A 111 17.03 17.91 24.65
C ALA A 111 17.64 18.48 23.36
N SER A 112 18.94 18.28 23.13
CA SER A 112 19.64 18.73 21.91
C SER A 112 19.20 17.97 20.65
N GLU A 113 18.76 16.71 20.78
CA GLU A 113 18.37 15.86 19.65
C GLU A 113 16.87 15.89 19.37
N LEU A 114 16.08 16.19 20.40
CA LEU A 114 14.62 16.08 20.36
C LEU A 114 13.98 16.97 19.28
N GLU A 115 14.45 18.22 19.14
CA GLU A 115 13.87 19.15 18.15
C GLU A 115 14.15 18.70 16.70
N GLU A 116 15.35 18.21 16.43
CA GLU A 116 15.67 17.66 15.12
C GLU A 116 14.90 16.34 14.85
N MET A 117 14.71 15.51 15.88
CA MET A 117 13.90 14.30 15.79
C MET A 117 12.43 14.63 15.49
N LYS A 118 11.85 15.65 16.13
CA LYS A 118 10.49 16.13 15.84
C LYS A 118 10.35 16.60 14.40
N LYS A 119 11.31 17.38 13.88
CA LYS A 119 11.31 17.86 12.49
C LYS A 119 11.35 16.69 11.49
N ARG A 120 12.24 15.72 11.70
CA ARG A 120 12.36 14.51 10.87
C ARG A 120 11.09 13.66 10.93
N ARG A 121 10.58 13.42 12.14
CA ARG A 121 9.31 12.70 12.37
C ARG A 121 8.15 13.35 11.64
N ALA A 122 8.03 14.67 11.69
CA ALA A 122 6.97 15.41 11.00
C ALA A 122 7.09 15.29 9.48
N LYS A 123 8.30 15.41 8.92
CA LYS A 123 8.56 15.23 7.48
C LYS A 123 8.18 13.82 7.00
N GLU A 124 8.64 12.78 7.70
CA GLU A 124 8.32 11.39 7.34
C GLU A 124 6.84 11.08 7.54
N TYR A 125 6.20 11.65 8.56
CA TYR A 125 4.76 11.49 8.77
C TYR A 125 3.93 12.16 7.67
N LYS A 126 4.33 13.34 7.19
CA LYS A 126 3.69 14.00 6.03
C LYS A 126 3.80 13.13 4.77
N SER A 127 4.98 12.57 4.54
CA SER A 127 5.27 11.63 3.45
C SER A 127 4.39 10.36 3.55
N PHE A 128 4.21 9.82 4.76
CA PHE A 128 3.29 8.71 5.01
C PHE A 128 1.83 9.09 4.69
N GLN A 129 1.36 10.25 5.18
CA GLN A 129 -0.01 10.71 4.98
C GLN A 129 -0.35 10.91 3.49
N SER A 130 0.57 11.48 2.70
CA SER A 130 0.34 11.71 1.27
C SER A 130 0.23 10.41 0.47
N ARG A 131 0.77 9.29 0.98
CA ARG A 131 0.64 7.96 0.37
C ARG A 131 -0.55 7.17 0.90
N SER A 132 -0.91 7.36 2.17
CA SER A 132 -1.95 6.55 2.83
C SER A 132 -3.36 7.07 2.62
N LYS A 133 -3.54 8.39 2.40
CA LYS A 133 -4.85 9.00 2.22
C LYS A 133 -5.22 9.05 0.75
N THR A 134 -6.44 8.65 0.44
CA THR A 134 -6.99 8.67 -0.92
C THR A 134 -8.16 9.66 -1.01
N PRO A 135 -8.58 10.06 -2.23
CA PRO A 135 -9.82 10.82 -2.41
C PRO A 135 -11.06 10.13 -1.81
N ALA A 136 -11.06 8.80 -1.66
CA ALA A 136 -12.15 8.03 -1.05
C ALA A 136 -12.23 8.17 0.48
N ASP A 137 -11.21 8.76 1.10
CA ASP A 137 -11.19 9.10 2.54
C ASP A 137 -11.61 10.55 2.80
N ALA A 138 -11.83 11.37 1.77
CA ALA A 138 -12.28 12.74 1.93
C ALA A 138 -13.77 12.79 2.34
N LEU A 139 -14.10 13.67 3.29
CA LEU A 139 -15.48 13.99 3.67
C LEU A 139 -16.18 14.66 2.48
N ILE A 140 -17.29 14.06 2.05
CA ILE A 140 -18.20 14.60 1.04
C ILE A 140 -19.58 14.68 1.67
N ILE A 141 -20.23 15.84 1.54
CA ILE A 141 -21.59 16.09 1.99
C ILE A 141 -22.46 16.18 0.74
N ALA A 142 -23.58 15.48 0.72
CA ALA A 142 -24.62 15.70 -0.27
C ALA A 142 -25.38 16.98 0.10
N GLU A 143 -25.24 18.00 -0.74
CA GLU A 143 -26.08 19.20 -0.68
C GLU A 143 -27.56 18.82 -0.92
N ALA A 144 -28.46 19.66 -0.42
CA ALA A 144 -29.89 19.40 -0.41
C ALA A 144 -30.56 19.49 -1.80
N ASN A 145 -30.33 18.47 -2.65
CA ASN A 145 -31.16 18.18 -3.83
C ASN A 145 -32.38 17.30 -3.47
N SER A 146 -32.31 16.66 -2.30
CA SER A 146 -33.41 16.14 -1.49
C SER A 146 -33.50 17.08 -0.28
N PRO A 147 -34.64 17.19 0.45
CA PRO A 147 -34.68 18.00 1.67
C PRO A 147 -33.65 17.56 2.73
N LEU A 148 -33.03 16.39 2.58
CA LEU A 148 -32.00 15.88 3.47
C LEU A 148 -30.60 16.21 2.96
N GLN A 149 -29.83 16.91 3.79
CA GLN A 149 -28.38 17.08 3.65
C GLN A 149 -27.68 16.11 4.59
N TYR A 150 -26.69 15.36 4.10
CA TYR A 150 -26.02 14.31 4.88
C TYR A 150 -24.64 13.95 4.31
N PRO A 151 -23.74 13.38 5.13
CA PRO A 151 -22.43 12.94 4.65
C PRO A 151 -22.58 11.68 3.78
N THR A 152 -21.96 11.66 2.60
CA THR A 152 -22.00 10.51 1.68
C THR A 152 -20.71 9.69 1.69
N GLN A 153 -19.59 10.30 2.08
CA GLN A 153 -18.28 9.67 2.09
C GLN A 153 -17.39 10.26 3.19
N GLY A 154 -16.39 9.50 3.64
CA GLY A 154 -15.28 10.01 4.46
C GLY A 154 -15.58 10.08 5.95
N LEU A 155 -16.77 9.66 6.39
CA LEU A 155 -17.11 9.58 7.81
C LEU A 155 -16.48 8.33 8.43
N GLU A 156 -15.59 8.53 9.41
CA GLU A 156 -14.83 7.48 10.06
C GLU A 156 -14.77 7.70 11.58
N VAL A 157 -14.93 6.60 12.33
CA VAL A 157 -14.75 6.57 13.78
C VAL A 157 -13.89 5.38 14.18
N ARG A 158 -13.12 5.53 15.26
CA ARG A 158 -12.41 4.40 15.86
C ARG A 158 -13.39 3.51 16.61
N PRO A 159 -13.15 2.19 16.70
CA PRO A 159 -13.97 1.31 17.51
C PRO A 159 -14.13 1.83 18.94
N MET A 160 -15.34 1.75 19.48
CA MET A 160 -15.69 2.22 20.83
C MET A 160 -15.47 3.72 21.06
N LYS A 161 -15.49 4.54 20.01
CA LYS A 161 -15.35 6.00 20.11
C LYS A 161 -16.58 6.73 19.56
N THR A 162 -16.64 8.01 19.93
CA THR A 162 -17.72 8.94 19.58
C THR A 162 -17.22 9.97 18.58
N ILE A 163 -18.05 10.31 17.60
CA ILE A 163 -17.82 11.39 16.63
C ILE A 163 -19.09 12.22 16.47
N LEU A 164 -18.93 13.47 16.01
CA LEU A 164 -20.04 14.23 15.44
C LEU A 164 -20.37 13.66 14.06
N ILE A 165 -21.64 13.73 13.65
CA ILE A 165 -22.06 13.45 12.28
C ILE A 165 -22.13 14.79 11.53
N PRO A 166 -21.09 15.17 10.77
CA PRO A 166 -21.06 16.47 10.12
C PRO A 166 -22.03 16.53 8.94
N GLY A 167 -22.59 17.72 8.70
CA GLY A 167 -23.35 18.01 7.49
C GLY A 167 -24.80 17.56 7.49
N LEU A 168 -25.33 17.05 8.60
CA LEU A 168 -26.77 16.80 8.74
C LEU A 168 -27.55 18.12 8.72
N ALA A 169 -28.51 18.24 7.80
CA ALA A 169 -29.48 19.34 7.77
C ALA A 169 -30.78 18.93 7.08
N LEU A 170 -31.85 19.63 7.39
CA LEU A 170 -33.14 19.58 6.73
C LEU A 170 -33.39 20.91 6.00
N HIS A 171 -33.59 20.84 4.69
CA HIS A 171 -33.95 21.96 3.82
C HIS A 171 -35.33 21.70 3.26
N ASP A 172 -36.35 22.22 3.92
CA ASP A 172 -37.74 22.01 3.53
C ASP A 172 -38.47 23.36 3.48
N VAL A 173 -39.64 23.37 2.83
CA VAL A 173 -40.51 24.56 2.81
C VAL A 173 -41.06 24.85 4.22
N PRO A 174 -41.53 26.09 4.48
CA PRO A 174 -42.20 26.42 5.74
C PRO A 174 -43.36 25.47 6.06
N ARG A 175 -43.35 24.89 7.26
CA ARG A 175 -44.36 23.95 7.78
C ARG A 175 -44.63 24.24 9.25
N ASP A 176 -45.78 23.77 9.73
CA ASP A 176 -46.18 23.90 11.13
C ASP A 176 -45.33 23.04 12.06
N HIS A 177 -44.83 21.91 11.57
CA HIS A 177 -44.01 20.97 12.33
C HIS A 177 -43.03 20.23 11.43
N TYR A 178 -41.81 20.08 11.92
CA TYR A 178 -40.74 19.31 11.30
C TYR A 178 -40.39 18.13 12.20
N SER A 179 -40.27 16.94 11.63
CA SER A 179 -39.85 15.73 12.33
C SER A 179 -38.90 14.94 11.46
N LEU A 180 -37.80 14.48 12.04
CA LEU A 180 -36.82 13.65 11.37
C LEU A 180 -36.42 12.47 12.24
N ASN A 181 -36.01 11.38 11.59
CA ASN A 181 -35.55 10.16 12.22
C ASN A 181 -34.13 9.84 11.77
N ILE A 182 -33.30 9.41 12.70
CA ILE A 182 -31.95 8.90 12.44
C ILE A 182 -31.87 7.52 13.07
N THR A 183 -31.50 6.51 12.30
CA THR A 183 -31.39 5.12 12.76
C THR A 183 -30.03 4.55 12.39
N ALA A 184 -29.26 4.10 13.38
CA ALA A 184 -28.01 3.37 13.22
C ALA A 184 -28.20 1.86 13.50
N THR A 185 -27.27 1.02 13.05
CA THR A 185 -27.36 -0.45 13.22
C THR A 185 -26.34 -1.04 14.19
N LEU A 186 -25.19 -0.39 14.41
CA LEU A 186 -24.07 -0.88 15.23
C LEU A 186 -23.65 0.06 16.36
N GLY A 187 -24.29 1.23 16.47
CA GLY A 187 -23.97 2.25 17.47
C GLY A 187 -25.20 3.01 17.91
N VAL A 188 -24.99 3.89 18.89
CA VAL A 188 -26.05 4.72 19.47
C VAL A 188 -25.86 6.17 19.06
N LEU A 189 -26.97 6.89 19.04
CA LEU A 189 -27.05 8.30 18.69
C LEU A 189 -27.25 9.12 19.97
N ASN A 190 -26.46 10.19 20.10
CA ASN A 190 -26.56 11.11 21.23
C ASN A 190 -26.47 12.55 20.73
N VAL A 191 -26.72 13.53 21.60
CA VAL A 191 -26.46 14.95 21.29
C VAL A 191 -25.39 15.54 22.19
N ALA A 192 -24.42 16.25 21.60
CA ALA A 192 -23.36 16.94 22.33
C ALA A 192 -23.85 18.24 22.99
N ALA A 193 -24.95 18.80 22.51
CA ALA A 193 -25.63 19.96 23.05
C ALA A 193 -27.13 19.92 22.72
N GLU A 194 -27.94 20.59 23.53
CA GLU A 194 -29.39 20.72 23.36
C GLU A 194 -29.76 22.14 22.93
N VAL A 195 -30.67 22.25 21.98
CA VAL A 195 -31.21 23.50 21.45
C VAL A 195 -32.64 23.66 21.95
N GLU A 196 -33.00 24.88 22.39
CA GLU A 196 -34.37 25.16 22.83
C GLU A 196 -35.39 24.92 21.71
N GLU A 197 -36.61 24.53 22.10
CA GLU A 197 -37.72 24.25 21.19
C GLU A 197 -37.48 23.06 20.23
N VAL A 198 -36.50 22.19 20.52
CA VAL A 198 -36.32 20.92 19.84
C VAL A 198 -36.61 19.76 20.79
N LYS A 199 -37.54 18.89 20.40
CA LYS A 199 -37.84 17.65 21.11
C LYS A 199 -36.92 16.54 20.61
N ILE A 200 -36.27 15.85 21.55
CA ILE A 200 -35.34 14.75 21.29
C ILE A 200 -35.91 13.48 21.93
N ASN A 201 -36.12 12.43 21.14
CA ASN A 201 -36.47 11.09 21.63
C ASN A 201 -35.40 10.08 21.19
N GLY A 202 -35.12 9.06 22.00
CA GLY A 202 -34.15 8.01 21.66
C GLY A 202 -32.68 8.43 21.83
N ASP A 203 -32.41 9.40 22.72
CA ASP A 203 -31.04 9.76 23.09
C ASP A 203 -30.35 8.61 23.83
N GLY A 204 -29.21 8.15 23.28
CA GLY A 204 -28.50 6.95 23.75
C GLY A 204 -29.01 5.65 23.15
N GLU A 205 -29.95 5.70 22.21
CA GLU A 205 -30.49 4.53 21.50
C GLU A 205 -29.99 4.46 20.06
N MET A 206 -30.28 3.36 19.37
CA MET A 206 -29.96 3.20 17.94
C MET A 206 -30.86 4.06 17.05
N HIS A 207 -32.05 4.41 17.53
CA HIS A 207 -33.04 5.21 16.81
C HIS A 207 -33.29 6.51 17.57
N MET A 208 -33.15 7.64 16.88
CA MET A 208 -33.37 8.97 17.41
C MET A 208 -34.37 9.72 16.55
N THR A 209 -35.33 10.38 17.20
CA THR A 209 -36.29 11.30 16.55
C THR A 209 -36.05 12.71 17.07
N LEU A 210 -35.90 13.66 16.15
CA LEU A 210 -35.82 15.09 16.45
C LEU A 210 -37.02 15.80 15.84
N SER A 211 -37.69 16.67 16.60
CA SER A 211 -38.79 17.46 16.05
C SER A 211 -38.87 18.86 16.63
N SER A 212 -39.34 19.82 15.82
CA SER A 212 -39.49 21.23 16.20
C SER A 212 -40.52 21.93 15.30
N THR A 213 -41.08 23.03 15.78
CA THR A 213 -41.84 23.98 14.95
C THR A 213 -40.92 24.99 14.25
N LEU A 214 -39.64 25.08 14.66
CA LEU A 214 -38.65 25.99 14.11
C LEU A 214 -37.57 25.23 13.36
N LEU A 215 -37.59 25.30 12.02
CA LEU A 215 -36.56 24.69 11.17
C LEU A 215 -35.13 25.13 11.52
N PRO A 216 -34.84 26.43 11.82
CA PRO A 216 -33.50 26.84 12.22
C PRO A 216 -33.02 26.15 13.50
N ASN A 217 -33.89 25.98 14.50
CA ASN A 217 -33.52 25.31 15.75
C ASN A 217 -33.27 23.82 15.52
N LEU A 218 -34.08 23.16 14.68
CA LEU A 218 -33.88 21.77 14.28
C LEU A 218 -32.53 21.58 13.56
N ASN A 219 -32.21 22.45 12.61
CA ASN A 219 -30.92 22.43 11.91
C ASN A 219 -29.74 22.74 12.84
N ARG A 220 -29.92 23.63 13.82
CA ARG A 220 -28.94 23.86 14.88
C ARG A 220 -28.74 22.60 15.73
N GLN A 221 -29.80 21.87 16.07
CA GLN A 221 -29.72 20.64 16.84
C GLN A 221 -28.98 19.53 16.09
N LEU A 222 -29.18 19.43 14.78
CA LEU A 222 -28.50 18.45 13.91
C LEU A 222 -26.97 18.60 13.90
N GLN A 223 -26.45 19.81 14.10
CA GLN A 223 -25.00 20.05 14.21
C GLN A 223 -24.37 19.37 15.42
N PHE A 224 -25.17 19.00 16.42
CA PHE A 224 -24.71 18.38 17.66
C PHE A 224 -25.01 16.89 17.75
N VAL A 225 -25.59 16.29 16.70
CA VAL A 225 -25.81 14.84 16.67
C VAL A 225 -24.47 14.11 16.62
N THR A 226 -24.31 13.15 17.52
CA THR A 226 -23.14 12.32 17.67
C THR A 226 -23.49 10.86 17.45
N TYR A 227 -22.51 10.12 16.97
CA TYR A 227 -22.54 8.68 16.84
C TYR A 227 -21.50 8.06 17.76
N THR A 228 -21.90 7.07 18.56
CA THR A 228 -20.98 6.26 19.37
C THR A 228 -21.07 4.81 18.94
N ASN A 229 -19.96 4.26 18.44
CA ASN A 229 -19.88 2.83 18.16
C ASN A 229 -19.90 2.03 19.48
N THR A 230 -20.77 1.03 19.58
CA THR A 230 -20.91 0.16 20.76
C THR A 230 -20.43 -1.27 20.52
N LEU A 231 -20.22 -1.65 19.26
CA LEU A 231 -19.68 -2.94 18.86
C LEU A 231 -18.23 -2.82 18.41
N PHE A 232 -17.30 -3.41 19.17
CA PHE A 232 -15.91 -3.49 18.75
C PHE A 232 -15.75 -4.41 17.53
N HIS A 233 -15.27 -3.86 16.43
CA HIS A 233 -14.76 -4.60 15.28
C HIS A 233 -13.57 -3.83 14.68
N PRO A 234 -12.46 -4.50 14.30
CA PRO A 234 -11.25 -3.80 13.86
C PRO A 234 -11.41 -3.02 12.55
N SER A 235 -12.32 -3.46 11.67
CA SER A 235 -12.67 -2.78 10.41
C SER A 235 -14.06 -3.20 9.94
N THR A 236 -15.09 -2.40 10.21
CA THR A 236 -16.47 -2.59 9.73
C THR A 236 -17.06 -1.25 9.29
N ALA A 237 -18.34 -1.22 8.94
CA ALA A 237 -19.10 0.00 8.75
C ALA A 237 -20.49 -0.14 9.37
N ASP A 238 -21.00 0.97 9.91
CA ASP A 238 -22.40 1.09 10.31
C ASP A 238 -23.19 1.75 9.18
N THR A 239 -24.43 1.34 9.00
CA THR A 239 -25.38 1.96 8.08
C THR A 239 -26.30 2.87 8.88
N VAL A 240 -26.36 4.15 8.51
CA VAL A 240 -27.24 5.14 9.12
C VAL A 240 -28.31 5.55 8.13
N GLN A 241 -29.56 5.41 8.54
CA GLN A 241 -30.74 5.90 7.84
C GLN A 241 -31.11 7.27 8.39
N PHE A 242 -31.38 8.22 7.51
CA PHE A 242 -31.81 9.58 7.83
C PHE A 242 -33.09 9.88 7.04
N GLU A 243 -34.17 10.20 7.74
CA GLU A 243 -35.52 10.23 7.18
C GLU A 243 -36.31 11.46 7.63
N SER A 244 -37.11 12.01 6.72
CA SER A 244 -38.09 13.07 7.00
C SER A 244 -39.19 13.04 5.95
N GLU A 245 -40.47 13.04 6.36
CA GLU A 245 -41.63 13.25 5.47
C GLU A 245 -41.57 12.49 4.13
N GLY A 246 -41.35 11.17 4.18
CA GLY A 246 -41.28 10.29 2.99
C GLY A 246 -39.97 10.34 2.20
N HIS A 247 -39.02 11.19 2.60
CA HIS A 247 -37.66 11.21 2.07
C HIS A 247 -36.76 10.35 2.95
N GLN A 248 -35.89 9.58 2.31
CA GLN A 248 -34.93 8.71 2.98
C GLN A 248 -33.56 8.87 2.34
N ALA A 249 -32.55 9.01 3.19
CA ALA A 249 -31.14 9.00 2.87
C ALA A 249 -30.47 7.88 3.66
N VAL A 250 -29.46 7.25 3.05
CA VAL A 250 -28.66 6.21 3.70
C VAL A 250 -27.20 6.54 3.49
N PHE A 251 -26.42 6.54 4.56
CA PHE A 251 -24.98 6.71 4.52
C PHE A 251 -24.27 5.73 5.45
N SER A 252 -22.95 5.62 5.30
CA SER A 252 -22.15 4.70 6.10
C SER A 252 -21.13 5.43 6.97
N ILE A 253 -20.92 4.91 8.18
CA ILE A 253 -19.85 5.33 9.08
C ILE A 253 -18.81 4.21 9.10
N LYS A 254 -17.61 4.48 8.59
CA LYS A 254 -16.50 3.51 8.65
C LYS A 254 -16.02 3.39 10.09
N ILE A 255 -16.08 2.19 10.66
CA ILE A 255 -15.57 1.90 12.01
C ILE A 255 -14.25 1.14 11.85
N ARG A 256 -13.11 1.83 12.02
CA ARG A 256 -11.79 1.21 11.86
C ARG A 256 -10.71 1.91 12.65
N HIS A 257 -9.64 1.18 12.94
CA HIS A 257 -8.39 1.82 13.34
C HIS A 257 -7.68 2.38 12.10
N GLY A 258 -7.28 3.65 12.16
CA GLY A 258 -6.35 4.21 11.18
C GLY A 258 -5.02 3.44 11.19
N VAL A 259 -4.36 3.38 10.04
CA VAL A 259 -3.07 2.66 9.90
C VAL A 259 -2.03 3.29 10.81
N THR A 260 -1.46 2.49 11.72
CA THR A 260 -0.34 2.93 12.57
C THR A 260 0.89 3.21 11.71
N PRO A 261 1.40 4.46 11.71
CA PRO A 261 2.50 4.83 10.83
C PRO A 261 3.81 4.14 11.23
N LYS A 262 4.48 3.53 10.27
CA LYS A 262 5.87 3.05 10.38
C LYS A 262 6.79 4.09 9.76
N LEU A 263 7.37 4.94 10.61
CA LEU A 263 8.25 6.03 10.18
C LEU A 263 9.71 5.58 10.25
N TYR A 264 10.50 5.92 9.23
CA TYR A 264 11.91 5.59 9.16
C TYR A 264 12.75 6.85 9.41
N ASN A 265 13.71 6.75 10.32
CA ASN A 265 14.66 7.83 10.58
C ASN A 265 15.86 7.68 9.63
N THR A 266 15.91 8.51 8.60
CA THR A 266 16.86 8.40 7.49
C THR A 266 18.09 9.31 7.66
N GLY A 267 18.21 9.96 8.82
CA GLY A 267 19.29 10.91 9.12
C GLY A 267 18.93 12.35 8.75
N SER A 268 19.91 13.26 8.92
CA SER A 268 19.74 14.72 8.80
C SER A 268 20.11 15.30 7.44
N LYS A 269 20.70 14.49 6.53
CA LYS A 269 21.15 14.96 5.22
C LYS A 269 19.98 15.20 4.26
N GLU A 270 20.09 16.24 3.43
CA GLU A 270 19.08 16.58 2.41
C GLU A 270 19.05 15.59 1.24
N GLU A 271 20.21 15.03 0.89
CA GLU A 271 20.32 13.94 -0.10
C GLU A 271 20.07 12.57 0.54
N TYR A 272 19.43 11.67 -0.21
CA TYR A 272 19.15 10.31 0.23
C TYR A 272 20.45 9.55 0.56
N ASN A 273 20.64 9.22 1.84
CA ASN A 273 21.64 8.22 2.20
C ASN A 273 21.09 6.83 1.85
N VAL A 274 21.38 6.36 0.63
CA VAL A 274 20.90 5.06 0.13
C VAL A 274 21.26 3.90 1.07
N SER A 275 22.45 3.93 1.70
CA SER A 275 22.86 2.86 2.63
C SER A 275 22.02 2.82 3.91
N ALA A 276 21.37 3.92 4.30
CA ALA A 276 20.44 3.96 5.44
C ALA A 276 19.00 3.63 5.04
N LEU A 277 18.66 3.76 3.75
CA LEU A 277 17.32 3.58 3.22
C LEU A 277 17.08 2.19 2.65
N VAL A 278 18.12 1.55 2.13
CA VAL A 278 18.03 0.34 1.33
C VAL A 278 18.89 -0.76 1.95
N THR A 279 18.32 -1.95 2.06
CA THR A 279 19.05 -3.20 2.29
C THR A 279 18.93 -4.05 1.05
N ILE A 280 20.04 -4.65 0.60
CA ILE A 280 20.02 -5.59 -0.52
C ILE A 280 19.74 -6.98 0.05
N ALA A 281 18.69 -7.62 -0.44
CA ALA A 281 18.33 -8.99 -0.07
C ALA A 281 18.58 -9.92 -1.27
N THR A 282 19.22 -11.05 -1.01
CA THR A 282 19.44 -12.08 -2.01
C THR A 282 19.31 -13.47 -1.40
N LYS A 283 19.16 -14.47 -2.29
CA LYS A 283 19.10 -15.87 -1.92
C LYS A 283 20.05 -16.67 -2.80
N THR A 284 20.83 -17.53 -2.18
CA THR A 284 21.76 -18.42 -2.89
C THR A 284 21.46 -19.89 -2.66
N PHE A 285 22.00 -20.73 -3.57
CA PHE A 285 22.00 -22.18 -3.49
C PHE A 285 23.14 -22.71 -4.34
N LEU A 286 24.19 -23.24 -3.72
CA LEU A 286 25.34 -23.87 -4.38
C LEU A 286 26.14 -22.95 -5.35
N ARG A 287 25.93 -21.62 -5.34
CA ARG A 287 26.48 -20.68 -6.33
C ARG A 287 27.41 -19.62 -5.72
N TYR A 288 28.29 -20.04 -4.81
CA TYR A 288 29.16 -19.13 -4.05
C TYR A 288 30.06 -18.21 -4.89
N GLU A 289 30.57 -18.67 -6.05
CA GLU A 289 31.38 -17.82 -6.93
C GLU A 289 30.57 -16.66 -7.50
N LYS A 290 29.34 -16.94 -7.95
CA LYS A 290 28.42 -15.93 -8.46
C LYS A 290 28.01 -14.94 -7.37
N LEU A 291 27.71 -15.46 -6.18
CA LEU A 291 27.39 -14.65 -5.01
C LEU A 291 28.56 -13.75 -4.61
N GLN A 292 29.81 -14.24 -4.65
CA GLN A 292 30.98 -13.41 -4.39
C GLN A 292 31.11 -12.29 -5.43
N ASN A 293 30.92 -12.59 -6.72
CA ASN A 293 30.92 -11.58 -7.78
C ASN A 293 29.82 -10.51 -7.58
N LEU A 294 28.63 -10.93 -7.12
CA LEU A 294 27.56 -10.00 -6.74
C LEU A 294 28.03 -9.10 -5.59
N ILE A 295 28.54 -9.67 -4.50
CA ILE A 295 29.02 -8.92 -3.33
C ILE A 295 30.12 -7.92 -3.73
N ASP A 296 31.12 -8.37 -4.48
CA ASP A 296 32.24 -7.52 -4.91
C ASP A 296 31.75 -6.36 -5.79
N SER A 297 30.81 -6.64 -6.70
CA SER A 297 30.22 -5.59 -7.53
C SER A 297 29.37 -4.61 -6.72
N ILE A 298 28.61 -5.07 -5.71
CA ILE A 298 27.87 -4.20 -4.79
C ILE A 298 28.86 -3.30 -4.04
N ARG A 299 29.92 -3.88 -3.45
CA ARG A 299 30.90 -3.13 -2.65
C ARG A 299 31.64 -2.07 -3.45
N ARG A 300 31.77 -2.25 -4.78
CA ARG A 300 32.33 -1.23 -5.68
C ARG A 300 31.50 0.05 -5.77
N TYR A 301 30.18 -0.05 -5.72
CA TYR A 301 29.28 1.10 -5.92
C TYR A 301 28.58 1.55 -4.62
N TYR A 302 28.31 0.63 -3.70
CA TYR A 302 27.64 0.85 -2.42
C TYR A 302 28.41 0.13 -1.30
N PRO A 303 29.57 0.66 -0.88
CA PRO A 303 30.49 -0.03 0.03
C PRO A 303 29.90 -0.33 1.42
N THR A 304 28.95 0.50 1.88
CA THR A 304 28.38 0.45 3.23
C THR A 304 26.94 -0.07 3.29
N ILE A 305 26.37 -0.51 2.15
CA ILE A 305 25.00 -1.02 2.14
C ILE A 305 24.93 -2.41 2.77
N THR A 306 23.93 -2.65 3.61
CA THR A 306 23.70 -3.98 4.20
C THR A 306 23.25 -4.96 3.12
N ILE A 307 23.84 -6.16 3.16
CA ILE A 307 23.49 -7.29 2.30
C ILE A 307 23.00 -8.43 3.20
N VAL A 308 21.74 -8.83 3.02
CA VAL A 308 21.14 -9.99 3.67
C VAL A 308 21.10 -11.16 2.69
N ILE A 309 21.67 -12.29 3.09
CA ILE A 309 21.83 -13.48 2.27
C ILE A 309 21.10 -14.64 2.95
N ALA A 310 20.07 -15.18 2.29
CA ALA A 310 19.47 -16.46 2.65
C ALA A 310 20.13 -17.60 1.86
N ASP A 311 20.59 -18.65 2.53
CA ASP A 311 21.31 -19.76 1.92
C ASP A 311 20.70 -21.11 2.32
N ASP A 312 20.13 -21.83 1.35
CA ASP A 312 19.55 -23.16 1.54
C ASP A 312 20.43 -24.28 0.94
N SER A 313 21.75 -24.06 0.83
CA SER A 313 22.72 -25.06 0.40
C SER A 313 22.88 -26.18 1.42
N GLU A 314 23.21 -27.40 0.96
CA GLU A 314 23.38 -28.58 1.85
C GLU A 314 24.58 -28.41 2.77
N ASN A 315 25.70 -27.94 2.20
CA ASN A 315 26.96 -27.70 2.89
C ASN A 315 27.31 -26.22 2.72
N PRO A 316 26.73 -25.33 3.55
CA PRO A 316 26.87 -23.90 3.36
C PRO A 316 28.30 -23.42 3.63
N LYS A 317 28.84 -22.57 2.74
CA LYS A 317 30.12 -21.90 2.98
C LYS A 317 29.88 -20.61 3.74
N ALA A 318 30.59 -20.39 4.83
CA ALA A 318 30.48 -19.15 5.60
C ALA A 318 30.86 -17.94 4.74
N ILE A 319 29.94 -16.98 4.64
CA ILE A 319 30.18 -15.69 3.98
C ILE A 319 30.21 -14.64 5.08
N SER A 320 31.31 -13.91 5.18
CA SER A 320 31.51 -12.88 6.21
C SER A 320 32.15 -11.64 5.60
N GLY A 321 31.90 -10.51 6.24
CA GLY A 321 32.43 -9.23 5.82
C GLY A 321 31.62 -8.07 6.43
N PRO A 322 32.08 -6.83 6.26
CA PRO A 322 31.35 -5.67 6.74
C PRO A 322 29.98 -5.59 6.06
N TYR A 323 28.93 -5.30 6.85
CA TYR A 323 27.55 -5.15 6.38
C TYR A 323 27.01 -6.39 5.63
N ILE A 324 27.44 -7.58 6.03
CA ILE A 324 26.91 -8.86 5.51
C ILE A 324 26.21 -9.60 6.65
N GLU A 325 24.97 -9.99 6.40
CA GLU A 325 24.21 -10.88 7.28
C GLU A 325 23.88 -12.16 6.51
N HIS A 326 24.43 -13.28 6.95
CA HIS A 326 24.28 -14.58 6.27
C HIS A 326 23.44 -15.52 7.13
N TYR A 327 22.30 -15.94 6.59
CA TYR A 327 21.33 -16.79 7.27
C TYR A 327 21.21 -18.15 6.57
N ILE A 328 21.40 -19.22 7.33
CA ILE A 328 21.33 -20.59 6.84
C ILE A 328 19.92 -21.15 7.01
N MET A 329 19.44 -21.81 5.96
CA MET A 329 18.15 -22.47 5.89
C MET A 329 18.30 -23.99 5.80
N PRO A 330 17.23 -24.76 6.11
CA PRO A 330 17.20 -26.18 5.76
C PRO A 330 17.49 -26.40 4.28
N PHE A 331 18.24 -27.47 3.98
CA PHE A 331 18.67 -27.79 2.62
C PHE A 331 17.50 -27.78 1.62
N GLY A 332 17.69 -27.02 0.53
CA GLY A 332 16.76 -26.98 -0.58
C GLY A 332 15.36 -26.47 -0.21
N LYS A 333 15.21 -25.73 0.91
CA LYS A 333 13.90 -25.22 1.38
C LYS A 333 13.14 -24.43 0.30
N GLY A 334 13.85 -23.76 -0.60
CA GLY A 334 13.25 -23.21 -1.82
C GLY A 334 13.33 -21.71 -1.96
N TRP A 335 12.97 -21.26 -3.16
CA TRP A 335 13.13 -19.88 -3.62
C TRP A 335 12.34 -18.87 -2.79
N PHE A 336 11.01 -19.03 -2.70
CA PHE A 336 10.13 -18.10 -1.98
C PHE A 336 10.32 -18.13 -0.46
N ALA A 337 10.63 -19.30 0.11
CA ALA A 337 10.99 -19.40 1.51
C ALA A 337 12.26 -18.58 1.85
N GLY A 338 13.28 -18.62 0.98
CA GLY A 338 14.49 -17.82 1.18
C GLY A 338 14.26 -16.33 0.98
N ARG A 339 13.35 -15.93 0.09
CA ARG A 339 12.92 -14.52 -0.01
C ARG A 339 12.31 -14.01 1.29
N ASN A 340 11.37 -14.77 1.86
CA ASN A 340 10.75 -14.41 3.14
C ASN A 340 11.78 -14.29 4.26
N LEU A 341 12.72 -15.25 4.36
CA LEU A 341 13.77 -15.18 5.37
C LEU A 341 14.59 -13.90 5.20
N ALA A 342 15.14 -13.64 4.02
CA ALA A 342 15.96 -12.45 3.80
C ALA A 342 15.19 -11.15 4.08
N VAL A 343 13.97 -11.01 3.54
CA VAL A 343 13.13 -9.81 3.73
C VAL A 343 12.72 -9.62 5.20
N SER A 344 12.54 -10.70 5.97
CA SER A 344 12.20 -10.61 7.39
C SER A 344 13.31 -10.00 8.26
N GLN A 345 14.56 -10.02 7.78
CA GLN A 345 15.70 -9.44 8.49
C GLN A 345 15.97 -7.99 8.08
N VAL A 346 15.29 -7.49 7.03
CA VAL A 346 15.46 -6.10 6.58
C VAL A 346 14.80 -5.13 7.54
N THR A 347 15.59 -4.17 8.04
CA THR A 347 15.14 -3.12 8.97
C THR A 347 15.03 -1.73 8.32
N THR A 348 15.54 -1.58 7.10
CA THR A 348 15.50 -0.32 6.34
C THR A 348 14.14 -0.11 5.66
N LYS A 349 13.85 1.15 5.28
CA LYS A 349 12.61 1.56 4.61
C LYS A 349 12.31 0.76 3.35
N TYR A 350 13.36 0.48 2.58
CA TYR A 350 13.28 -0.25 1.33
C TYR A 350 14.17 -1.50 1.34
N VAL A 351 13.71 -2.51 0.62
CA VAL A 351 14.46 -3.71 0.27
C VAL A 351 14.67 -3.75 -1.23
N LEU A 352 15.91 -3.97 -1.66
CA LEU A 352 16.23 -4.29 -3.04
C LEU A 352 16.38 -5.80 -3.17
N TRP A 353 15.53 -6.44 -3.97
CA TRP A 353 15.70 -7.85 -4.32
C TRP A 353 16.64 -8.00 -5.52
N VAL A 354 17.65 -8.87 -5.38
CA VAL A 354 18.56 -9.26 -6.47
C VAL A 354 18.80 -10.77 -6.48
N ASP A 355 18.95 -11.35 -7.66
CA ASP A 355 19.41 -12.73 -7.79
C ASP A 355 20.94 -12.79 -7.58
N ASP A 356 21.44 -13.88 -6.98
CA ASP A 356 22.85 -14.08 -6.59
C ASP A 356 23.85 -14.10 -7.76
N ASP A 357 23.39 -14.00 -9.00
CA ASP A 357 24.20 -13.95 -10.21
C ASP A 357 24.00 -12.69 -11.03
N PHE A 358 23.53 -11.64 -10.38
CA PHE A 358 23.57 -10.28 -10.89
C PHE A 358 24.90 -9.57 -10.60
N ILE A 359 25.21 -8.55 -11.40
CA ILE A 359 26.44 -7.77 -11.32
C ILE A 359 26.07 -6.28 -11.40
N PHE A 360 26.43 -5.54 -10.34
CA PHE A 360 26.23 -4.10 -10.28
C PHE A 360 27.18 -3.38 -11.23
N THR A 361 26.67 -2.34 -11.86
CA THR A 361 27.42 -1.48 -12.78
C THR A 361 27.12 0.00 -12.50
N ALA A 362 27.78 0.91 -13.22
CA ALA A 362 27.48 2.34 -13.16
C ALA A 362 26.01 2.67 -13.57
N ASN A 363 25.32 1.74 -14.25
CA ASN A 363 23.90 1.89 -14.61
C ASN A 363 22.94 1.39 -13.52
N THR A 364 23.44 0.76 -12.46
CA THR A 364 22.65 0.23 -11.34
C THR A 364 22.48 1.31 -10.27
N ARG A 365 21.81 2.41 -10.65
CA ARG A 365 21.63 3.62 -9.82
C ARG A 365 20.41 3.49 -8.91
N LEU A 366 20.65 3.11 -7.65
CA LEU A 366 19.60 2.88 -6.65
C LEU A 366 18.90 4.19 -6.24
N GLU A 367 19.61 5.32 -6.31
CA GLU A 367 19.09 6.66 -6.02
C GLU A 367 17.87 6.98 -6.88
N LYS A 368 17.89 6.55 -8.15
CA LYS A 368 16.77 6.76 -9.07
C LYS A 368 15.52 5.99 -8.64
N LEU A 369 15.68 4.74 -8.22
CA LEU A 369 14.57 3.92 -7.73
C LEU A 369 14.02 4.46 -6.41
N VAL A 370 14.90 4.91 -5.51
CA VAL A 370 14.51 5.58 -4.26
C VAL A 370 13.72 6.86 -4.56
N ASP A 371 14.19 7.69 -5.50
CA ASP A 371 13.52 8.95 -5.84
C ASP A 371 12.11 8.71 -6.40
N VAL A 372 11.92 7.66 -7.20
CA VAL A 372 10.60 7.22 -7.66
C VAL A 372 9.70 6.86 -6.48
N LEU A 373 10.16 6.03 -5.53
CA LEU A 373 9.34 5.60 -4.38
C LEU A 373 9.08 6.72 -3.36
N GLU A 374 9.93 7.74 -3.28
CA GLU A 374 9.73 8.89 -2.39
C GLU A 374 8.82 9.96 -3.01
N LYS A 375 8.72 10.02 -4.35
CA LYS A 375 7.93 11.01 -5.11
C LYS A 375 6.74 10.42 -5.89
N THR A 376 6.37 9.17 -5.61
CA THR A 376 5.14 8.55 -6.13
C THR A 376 4.38 7.82 -5.02
N THR A 377 3.18 7.32 -5.33
CA THR A 377 2.44 6.40 -4.45
C THR A 377 2.81 4.92 -4.68
N LEU A 378 3.86 4.65 -5.46
CA LEU A 378 4.32 3.28 -5.71
C LEU A 378 4.86 2.63 -4.44
N ASP A 379 4.59 1.34 -4.29
CA ASP A 379 5.15 0.48 -3.24
C ASP A 379 6.39 -0.28 -3.73
N LEU A 380 6.52 -0.47 -5.04
CA LEU A 380 7.60 -1.24 -5.67
C LEU A 380 7.93 -0.69 -7.05
N VAL A 381 9.23 -0.63 -7.37
CA VAL A 381 9.75 -0.24 -8.70
C VAL A 381 10.82 -1.22 -9.18
N GLY A 382 10.59 -1.84 -10.33
CA GLY A 382 11.53 -2.72 -11.01
C GLY A 382 12.52 -1.98 -11.91
N GLY A 383 13.72 -2.51 -12.08
CA GLY A 383 14.67 -2.08 -13.09
C GLY A 383 14.66 -2.99 -14.33
N ALA A 384 15.73 -2.91 -15.12
CA ALA A 384 15.99 -3.83 -16.23
C ALA A 384 17.21 -4.72 -15.96
N VAL A 385 17.18 -5.95 -16.47
CA VAL A 385 18.31 -6.89 -16.40
C VAL A 385 18.91 -7.04 -17.79
N ARG A 386 20.22 -6.84 -17.90
CA ARG A 386 20.98 -6.99 -19.14
C ARG A 386 21.74 -8.31 -19.14
N GLU A 387 21.41 -9.18 -20.07
CA GLU A 387 22.13 -10.42 -20.33
C GLU A 387 23.52 -10.15 -20.94
N ALA A 388 24.42 -11.12 -20.84
CA ALA A 388 25.77 -11.02 -21.41
C ALA A 388 25.78 -10.81 -22.95
N THR A 389 24.68 -11.13 -23.63
CA THR A 389 24.47 -10.86 -25.08
C THR A 389 24.18 -9.38 -25.38
N GLY A 390 23.96 -8.54 -24.36
CA GLY A 390 23.52 -7.16 -24.48
C GLY A 390 22.00 -7.00 -24.49
N TYR A 391 21.22 -8.08 -24.61
CA TYR A 391 19.76 -8.03 -24.52
C TYR A 391 19.32 -7.57 -23.13
N THR A 392 18.42 -6.59 -23.08
CA THR A 392 17.92 -5.99 -21.83
C THR A 392 16.43 -6.28 -21.68
N ALA A 393 16.03 -6.80 -20.52
CA ALA A 393 14.65 -7.20 -20.22
C ALA A 393 14.15 -6.53 -18.93
N THR A 394 12.91 -6.05 -18.95
CA THR A 394 12.21 -5.50 -17.78
C THR A 394 11.14 -6.45 -17.23
N TYR A 395 10.70 -7.41 -18.05
CA TYR A 395 9.63 -8.37 -17.74
C TYR A 395 8.32 -7.71 -17.26
N ARG A 396 7.98 -6.53 -17.80
CA ARG A 396 6.74 -5.81 -17.48
C ARG A 396 5.51 -6.65 -17.83
N GLN A 397 4.60 -6.82 -16.87
CA GLN A 397 3.33 -7.53 -17.05
C GLN A 397 2.15 -6.64 -16.63
N THR A 398 1.04 -6.76 -17.35
CA THR A 398 -0.29 -6.36 -16.89
C THR A 398 -1.08 -7.60 -16.51
N ILE A 399 -1.74 -7.57 -15.37
CA ILE A 399 -2.51 -8.68 -14.81
C ILE A 399 -3.95 -8.22 -14.59
N SER A 400 -4.92 -8.98 -15.09
CA SER A 400 -6.34 -8.72 -14.86
C SER A 400 -7.06 -10.00 -14.43
N ILE A 401 -8.09 -9.83 -13.60
CA ILE A 401 -8.96 -10.91 -13.13
C ILE A 401 -10.35 -10.66 -13.68
N GLU A 402 -10.90 -11.66 -14.37
CA GLU A 402 -12.30 -11.71 -14.77
C GLU A 402 -13.07 -12.50 -13.72
N LEU A 403 -14.10 -11.89 -13.14
CA LEU A 403 -14.92 -12.53 -12.10
C LEU A 403 -15.75 -13.66 -12.71
N GLY A 404 -15.69 -14.83 -12.11
CA GLY A 404 -16.56 -15.94 -12.46
C GLY A 404 -17.64 -16.21 -11.41
N GLU A 405 -18.40 -17.27 -11.63
CA GLU A 405 -19.48 -17.71 -10.73
C GLU A 405 -18.94 -18.73 -9.72
N GLU A 406 -19.63 -19.86 -9.51
CA GLU A 406 -19.33 -20.86 -8.48
C GLU A 406 -17.91 -21.47 -8.63
N ASP A 407 -17.46 -21.69 -9.86
CA ASP A 407 -16.21 -22.40 -10.19
C ASP A 407 -14.93 -21.58 -9.96
N GLY A 408 -15.02 -20.25 -9.86
CA GLY A 408 -13.88 -19.37 -9.62
C GLY A 408 -13.62 -18.35 -10.73
N ASP A 409 -12.56 -17.55 -10.56
CA ASP A 409 -12.22 -16.43 -11.43
C ASP A 409 -11.22 -16.82 -12.53
N CYS A 410 -11.05 -15.95 -13.51
CA CYS A 410 -10.16 -16.15 -14.65
C CYS A 410 -9.00 -15.14 -14.64
N LEU A 411 -7.76 -15.64 -14.64
CA LEU A 411 -6.55 -14.83 -14.59
C LEU A 411 -5.99 -14.58 -16.00
N HIS A 412 -5.73 -13.32 -16.33
CA HIS A 412 -5.12 -12.93 -17.59
C HIS A 412 -3.82 -12.16 -17.33
N MET A 413 -2.72 -12.66 -17.88
CA MET A 413 -1.41 -12.00 -17.81
C MET A 413 -0.96 -11.62 -19.21
N ARG A 414 -0.54 -10.37 -19.43
CA ARG A 414 -0.06 -9.89 -20.72
C ARG A 414 1.23 -9.10 -20.55
N ARG A 415 2.20 -9.30 -21.44
CA ARG A 415 3.38 -8.43 -21.52
C ARG A 415 2.95 -7.01 -21.86
N GLY A 416 3.40 -6.04 -21.06
CA GLY A 416 3.03 -4.64 -21.26
C GLY A 416 3.04 -3.85 -19.96
N PHE A 417 2.53 -2.63 -20.05
CA PHE A 417 2.38 -1.69 -18.95
C PHE A 417 1.13 -0.84 -19.18
N HIS A 418 0.68 -0.11 -18.15
CA HIS A 418 -0.56 0.68 -18.18
C HIS A 418 -0.31 2.09 -18.74
N HIS A 419 0.56 2.87 -18.11
CA HIS A 419 0.84 4.26 -18.49
C HIS A 419 2.22 4.73 -18.01
N ILE A 420 2.69 5.86 -18.52
CA ILE A 420 3.94 6.51 -18.12
C ILE A 420 3.71 7.30 -16.83
N ILE A 421 4.74 7.40 -15.99
CA ILE A 421 4.72 8.15 -14.73
C ILE A 421 5.17 9.59 -15.01
N GLU A 422 4.33 10.57 -14.66
CA GLU A 422 4.69 11.99 -14.78
C GLU A 422 5.94 12.32 -13.95
N GLY A 423 6.86 13.10 -14.51
CA GLY A 423 8.16 13.41 -13.89
C GLY A 423 9.21 12.29 -13.99
N PHE A 424 8.83 11.08 -14.42
CA PHE A 424 9.73 9.92 -14.56
C PHE A 424 9.52 9.22 -15.93
N PRO A 425 10.01 9.80 -17.04
CA PRO A 425 9.66 9.36 -18.40
C PRO A 425 10.12 7.94 -18.77
N ASN A 426 11.16 7.43 -18.11
CA ASN A 426 11.66 6.05 -18.31
C ASN A 426 10.92 5.02 -17.43
N CYS A 427 9.94 5.47 -16.65
CA CYS A 427 9.22 4.66 -15.68
C CYS A 427 7.73 4.57 -16.03
N VAL A 428 7.18 3.37 -15.89
CA VAL A 428 5.78 3.05 -16.22
C VAL A 428 5.12 2.30 -15.07
N VAL A 429 3.79 2.40 -14.97
CA VAL A 429 2.98 1.57 -14.06
C VAL A 429 2.70 0.21 -14.70
N THR A 430 2.87 -0.88 -13.96
CA THR A 430 2.75 -2.27 -14.41
C THR A 430 2.32 -3.13 -13.22
N ASP A 431 1.87 -4.36 -13.42
CA ASP A 431 1.45 -5.25 -12.31
C ASP A 431 2.55 -6.24 -11.91
N GLY A 432 3.55 -6.47 -12.75
CA GLY A 432 4.67 -7.35 -12.45
C GLY A 432 5.96 -6.92 -13.14
N VAL A 433 7.10 -7.20 -12.49
CA VAL A 433 8.44 -6.82 -12.96
C VAL A 433 9.41 -7.98 -12.85
N ILE A 434 10.58 -7.84 -13.48
CA ILE A 434 11.69 -8.79 -13.37
C ILE A 434 12.22 -8.86 -11.92
N ASN A 435 12.96 -9.93 -11.58
CA ASN A 435 13.58 -10.16 -10.26
C ASN A 435 14.72 -9.17 -9.88
N PHE A 436 14.61 -7.91 -10.31
CA PHE A 436 15.43 -6.79 -9.90
C PHE A 436 14.49 -5.62 -9.59
N PHE A 437 14.15 -5.46 -8.31
CA PHE A 437 13.21 -4.43 -7.88
C PHE A 437 13.54 -3.89 -6.50
N LEU A 438 13.28 -2.59 -6.31
CA LEU A 438 13.27 -1.92 -5.02
C LEU A 438 11.83 -1.83 -4.54
N ALA A 439 11.58 -2.17 -3.28
CA ALA A 439 10.23 -2.14 -2.73
C ALA A 439 10.24 -1.64 -1.29
N ARG A 440 9.12 -1.08 -0.86
CA ARG A 440 8.85 -0.80 0.55
C ARG A 440 8.86 -2.10 1.35
N THR A 441 9.71 -2.16 2.38
CA THR A 441 9.92 -3.38 3.16
C THR A 441 8.63 -3.89 3.80
N ASP A 442 7.82 -2.99 4.36
CA ASP A 442 6.55 -3.33 5.01
C ASP A 442 5.53 -3.92 4.03
N LYS A 443 5.53 -3.47 2.77
CA LYS A 443 4.61 -3.95 1.72
C LYS A 443 4.99 -5.32 1.19
N VAL A 444 6.28 -5.59 1.00
CA VAL A 444 6.74 -6.94 0.62
C VAL A 444 6.46 -7.94 1.75
N GLN A 445 6.66 -7.54 3.00
CA GLN A 445 6.33 -8.37 4.17
C GLN A 445 4.83 -8.62 4.29
N GLN A 446 3.98 -7.63 3.99
CA GLN A 446 2.52 -7.75 4.02
C GLN A 446 2.01 -8.77 3.01
N VAL A 447 2.51 -8.74 1.77
CA VAL A 447 2.10 -9.70 0.72
C VAL A 447 2.70 -11.07 0.98
N GLY A 448 4.01 -11.12 1.26
CA GLY A 448 4.76 -12.35 1.49
C GLY A 448 4.93 -13.21 0.22
N PHE A 449 5.86 -14.14 0.27
CA PHE A 449 6.10 -15.11 -0.81
C PHE A 449 5.60 -16.49 -0.38
N ASP A 450 4.70 -17.14 -1.13
CA ASP A 450 4.18 -18.47 -0.73
C ASP A 450 5.30 -19.54 -0.72
N PRO A 451 5.74 -20.04 0.46
CA PRO A 451 6.90 -20.94 0.54
C PRO A 451 6.64 -22.32 -0.08
N ARG A 452 5.38 -22.66 -0.43
CA ARG A 452 5.06 -23.89 -1.17
C ARG A 452 5.57 -23.84 -2.61
N LEU A 453 5.82 -22.64 -3.15
CA LEU A 453 6.43 -22.43 -4.45
C LEU A 453 7.97 -22.50 -4.36
N THR A 454 8.49 -23.71 -4.25
CA THR A 454 9.91 -23.94 -3.94
C THR A 454 10.87 -23.72 -5.10
N ARG A 455 10.42 -23.90 -6.36
CA ARG A 455 11.28 -23.88 -7.57
C ARG A 455 10.79 -22.99 -8.71
N VAL A 456 9.48 -22.98 -8.95
CA VAL A 456 8.87 -22.27 -10.09
C VAL A 456 7.90 -21.23 -9.54
N ALA A 457 8.36 -19.98 -9.47
CA ALA A 457 7.51 -18.83 -9.23
C ALA A 457 8.21 -17.52 -9.61
N HIS A 458 7.40 -16.54 -10.00
CA HIS A 458 7.79 -15.17 -10.28
C HIS A 458 6.58 -14.24 -10.11
N LEU A 459 5.54 -14.44 -10.92
CA LEU A 459 4.36 -13.58 -10.96
C LEU A 459 3.38 -13.86 -9.82
N GLU A 460 3.50 -14.98 -9.12
CA GLU A 460 2.61 -15.38 -8.03
C GLU A 460 2.66 -14.38 -6.86
N PHE A 461 3.82 -13.80 -6.56
CA PHE A 461 3.94 -12.70 -5.60
C PHE A 461 3.13 -11.47 -6.02
N PHE A 462 3.16 -11.13 -7.31
CA PHE A 462 2.44 -9.97 -7.84
C PHE A 462 0.94 -10.23 -7.92
N ILE A 463 0.52 -11.47 -8.25
CA ILE A 463 -0.87 -11.91 -8.21
C ILE A 463 -1.42 -11.80 -6.78
N ASP A 464 -0.69 -12.31 -5.79
CA ASP A 464 -1.08 -12.20 -4.38
C ASP A 464 -1.06 -10.74 -3.87
N GLY A 465 -0.31 -9.85 -4.54
CA GLY A 465 -0.21 -8.43 -4.23
C GLY A 465 -1.25 -7.54 -4.92
N LEU A 466 -2.11 -8.07 -5.80
CA LEU A 466 -3.15 -7.29 -6.47
C LEU A 466 -4.07 -6.61 -5.46
N GLY A 467 -4.36 -5.33 -5.67
CA GLY A 467 -5.14 -4.49 -4.74
C GLY A 467 -4.38 -4.02 -3.49
N SER A 468 -3.17 -4.53 -3.24
CA SER A 468 -2.34 -4.14 -2.07
C SER A 468 -1.02 -3.46 -2.44
N LEU A 469 -0.45 -3.78 -3.60
CA LEU A 469 0.77 -3.20 -4.15
C LEU A 469 0.47 -2.28 -5.33
N HIS A 470 1.11 -1.12 -5.33
CA HIS A 470 1.23 -0.26 -6.51
C HIS A 470 2.62 -0.41 -7.14
N VAL A 471 2.70 -0.94 -8.36
CA VAL A 471 3.94 -1.44 -8.97
C VAL A 471 4.33 -0.59 -10.19
N GLY A 472 5.62 -0.27 -10.29
CA GLY A 472 6.20 0.43 -11.44
C GLY A 472 7.46 -0.24 -11.97
N SER A 473 7.95 0.21 -13.13
CA SER A 473 9.18 -0.29 -13.75
C SER A 473 9.91 0.80 -14.53
N CYS A 474 11.20 0.99 -14.25
CA CYS A 474 12.09 1.89 -14.98
C CYS A 474 13.06 1.10 -15.86
N ASP A 475 13.23 1.48 -17.14
CA ASP A 475 14.15 0.78 -18.06
C ASP A 475 15.57 1.37 -18.10
N ASP A 476 15.80 2.51 -17.44
CA ASP A 476 17.08 3.22 -17.39
C ASP A 476 17.92 2.93 -16.13
N VAL A 477 17.43 2.08 -15.23
CA VAL A 477 18.19 1.49 -14.11
C VAL A 477 18.44 0.03 -14.43
N ILE A 478 19.70 -0.29 -14.73
CA ILE A 478 20.07 -1.56 -15.36
C ILE A 478 21.08 -2.31 -14.50
N ILE A 479 20.81 -3.59 -14.25
CA ILE A 479 21.74 -4.52 -13.63
C ILE A 479 22.18 -5.56 -14.65
N ASN A 480 23.44 -6.00 -14.60
CA ASN A 480 23.92 -7.04 -15.51
C ASN A 480 23.63 -8.43 -14.93
N HIS A 481 23.46 -9.42 -15.80
CA HIS A 481 23.37 -10.82 -15.46
C HIS A 481 24.70 -11.51 -15.78
N ALA A 482 25.21 -12.34 -14.87
CA ALA A 482 26.36 -13.20 -15.14
C ALA A 482 26.07 -14.12 -16.34
N THR A 483 27.07 -14.35 -17.19
CA THR A 483 26.87 -15.10 -18.43
C THR A 483 26.27 -16.49 -18.18
N LYS A 484 25.18 -16.80 -18.89
CA LYS A 484 24.61 -18.15 -18.98
C LYS A 484 25.18 -18.94 -20.17
N ILE A 485 25.96 -18.28 -21.04
CA ILE A 485 26.53 -18.88 -22.24
C ILE A 485 27.64 -19.84 -21.83
N LYS A 486 27.43 -21.12 -22.12
CA LYS A 486 28.43 -22.17 -21.92
C LYS A 486 29.35 -22.22 -23.14
N LEU A 487 30.63 -21.96 -22.96
CA LEU A 487 31.61 -22.16 -24.02
C LEU A 487 32.02 -23.66 -24.06
N PRO A 488 32.28 -24.24 -25.24
CA PRO A 488 32.58 -25.67 -25.39
C PRO A 488 33.80 -26.13 -24.56
N TRP A 489 34.72 -25.22 -24.27
CA TRP A 489 35.97 -25.48 -23.55
C TRP A 489 35.90 -25.23 -22.04
N THR A 490 34.76 -24.76 -21.50
CA THR A 490 34.57 -24.59 -20.05
C THR A 490 33.87 -25.80 -19.45
N SER A 491 34.57 -26.58 -18.63
CA SER A 491 33.98 -27.70 -17.88
C SER A 491 33.05 -27.18 -16.78
N GLN A 492 31.82 -27.69 -16.73
CA GLN A 492 30.86 -27.34 -15.68
C GLN A 492 31.29 -27.92 -14.32
N SER A 493 31.29 -27.10 -13.28
CA SER A 493 31.52 -27.57 -11.90
C SER A 493 30.43 -28.55 -11.47
N ASP A 494 30.74 -29.46 -10.55
CA ASP A 494 29.73 -30.41 -10.05
C ASP A 494 28.62 -29.70 -9.25
N SER A 495 28.92 -28.55 -8.63
CA SER A 495 27.94 -27.65 -8.05
C SER A 495 26.97 -27.10 -9.11
N ASP A 496 27.45 -26.68 -10.28
CA ASP A 496 26.58 -26.17 -11.36
C ASP A 496 25.68 -27.26 -11.94
N LYS A 497 26.20 -28.49 -12.06
CA LYS A 497 25.40 -29.65 -12.50
C LYS A 497 24.30 -29.95 -11.49
N THR A 498 24.62 -29.91 -10.20
CA THR A 498 23.64 -30.14 -9.12
C THR A 498 22.60 -29.02 -9.10
N TYR A 499 23.02 -27.76 -9.12
CA TYR A 499 22.14 -26.60 -9.20
C TYR A 499 21.16 -26.69 -10.38
N ALA A 500 21.64 -27.08 -11.58
CA ALA A 500 20.81 -27.20 -12.77
C ALA A 500 19.63 -28.18 -12.59
N LYS A 501 19.82 -29.28 -11.84
CA LYS A 501 18.74 -30.25 -11.53
C LYS A 501 17.62 -29.63 -10.69
N PHE A 502 17.95 -28.70 -9.80
CA PHE A 502 16.97 -27.98 -8.98
C PHE A 502 16.33 -26.81 -9.73
N ARG A 503 17.11 -26.11 -10.58
CA ARG A 503 16.62 -24.96 -11.36
C ARG A 503 15.64 -25.35 -12.46
N TYR A 504 15.91 -26.47 -13.11
CA TYR A 504 15.11 -27.04 -14.19
C TYR A 504 14.61 -28.41 -13.75
N PRO A 505 13.57 -28.45 -12.89
CA PRO A 505 13.02 -29.72 -12.45
C PRO A 505 12.52 -30.52 -13.67
N PRO A 506 12.59 -31.87 -13.60
CA PRO A 506 12.11 -32.72 -14.68
C PRO A 506 10.61 -32.50 -14.93
N ALA A 507 10.12 -32.84 -16.12
CA ALA A 507 8.70 -32.71 -16.46
C ALA A 507 7.77 -33.51 -15.52
N SER A 508 8.29 -34.55 -14.85
CA SER A 508 7.59 -35.34 -13.83
C SER A 508 7.52 -34.67 -12.45
N SER A 509 8.13 -33.49 -12.27
CA SER A 509 8.08 -32.75 -11.02
C SER A 509 6.70 -32.16 -10.76
N ASP A 510 6.27 -32.26 -9.52
CA ASP A 510 5.02 -31.66 -9.05
C ASP A 510 5.02 -30.13 -9.02
N ALA A 511 6.13 -29.44 -9.32
CA ALA A 511 6.22 -27.99 -9.18
C ALA A 511 5.12 -27.23 -9.94
N THR A 512 4.84 -27.61 -11.19
CA THR A 512 3.76 -27.00 -11.99
C THR A 512 2.38 -27.36 -11.45
N ARG A 513 2.19 -28.62 -11.01
CA ARG A 513 0.94 -29.08 -10.39
C ARG A 513 0.66 -28.33 -9.09
N THR A 514 1.67 -28.17 -8.23
CA THR A 514 1.60 -27.37 -7.01
C THR A 514 1.25 -25.94 -7.34
N LYS A 515 1.98 -25.28 -8.26
CA LYS A 515 1.67 -23.92 -8.69
C LYS A 515 0.21 -23.76 -9.15
N ASN A 516 -0.26 -24.62 -10.05
CA ASN A 516 -1.63 -24.54 -10.56
C ASN A 516 -2.66 -24.87 -9.47
N GLY A 517 -2.39 -25.84 -8.60
CA GLY A 517 -3.25 -26.18 -7.47
C GLY A 517 -3.36 -25.04 -6.45
N LEU A 518 -2.30 -24.24 -6.28
CA LEU A 518 -2.35 -23.03 -5.48
C LEU A 518 -3.22 -21.96 -6.14
N LEU A 519 -2.98 -21.64 -7.41
CA LEU A 519 -3.82 -20.68 -8.13
C LEU A 519 -5.30 -21.09 -8.10
N PHE A 520 -5.57 -22.38 -8.26
CA PHE A 520 -6.93 -22.93 -8.20
C PHE A 520 -7.56 -22.78 -6.82
N PHE A 521 -6.90 -23.28 -5.77
CA PHE A 521 -7.51 -23.35 -4.44
C PHE A 521 -7.33 -22.08 -3.63
N LYS A 522 -6.09 -21.56 -3.54
CA LYS A 522 -5.75 -20.38 -2.72
C LYS A 522 -6.36 -19.11 -3.30
N ASN A 523 -6.22 -18.92 -4.61
CA ASN A 523 -6.65 -17.69 -5.27
C ASN A 523 -8.02 -17.84 -5.96
N ARG A 524 -8.68 -19.00 -5.83
CA ARG A 524 -9.99 -19.31 -6.42
C ARG A 524 -10.04 -19.09 -7.95
N PHE A 525 -8.96 -19.40 -8.67
CA PHE A 525 -8.92 -19.28 -10.13
C PHE A 525 -9.30 -20.58 -10.83
N GLN A 526 -10.24 -20.54 -11.79
CA GLN A 526 -10.54 -21.68 -12.65
C GLN A 526 -9.77 -21.68 -13.97
N CYS A 527 -9.30 -20.51 -14.43
CA CYS A 527 -8.61 -20.40 -15.71
C CYS A 527 -7.43 -19.42 -15.69
N LEU A 528 -6.46 -19.63 -16.60
CA LEU A 528 -5.28 -18.79 -16.75
C LEU A 528 -4.91 -18.62 -18.23
N THR A 529 -4.69 -17.38 -18.67
CA THR A 529 -4.14 -17.07 -20.00
C THR A 529 -2.89 -16.19 -19.90
N HIS A 530 -1.85 -16.48 -20.68
CA HIS A 530 -0.57 -15.72 -20.67
C HIS A 530 0.09 -15.67 -22.05
N ASN A 531 0.97 -14.68 -22.30
CA ASN A 531 1.74 -14.52 -23.57
C ASN A 531 3.26 -14.28 -23.40
#